data_AF-A0A258KX08-F1
#
_entry.id   AF-A0A258KX08-F1
#
_cell.length_a   1.000
_cell.length_b   1.000
_cell.length_c   1.000
_cell.angle_alpha   90.00
_cell.angle_beta   90.00
_cell.angle_gamma   90.00
#
_symmetry.space_group_name_H-M   'P 1'
#
loop_
_entity.id
_entity.type
_entity.pdbx_description
1 polymer ?
#
loop_
_entity_poly.entity_id
_entity_poly.type
_entity_poly.pdbx_seq_one_letter_code
_entity_poly.pdbx_strand_id
1 'polypeptide(L)'
;MTDEPDTIRVFIPLTYRHRNGKPRMIVPEAEPEFQARAQDPHILRALGRAWAWRRKLEGGETVQDLARAEKVTITFVSRTTRLAYLSPDVLERLVVWRQPPAVSLKTLIEISYLPWAEQMGRVFDGPSTTAPSDACLDP
;
A
#
# COMPACT_ATOMS: atom_id res chain seq x y z
N MET A 1 -30.35 -46.03 -27.39
CA MET A 1 -29.42 -44.88 -27.48
C MET A 1 -29.80 -43.96 -26.34
N THR A 2 -29.08 -44.07 -25.24
CA THR A 2 -29.43 -43.43 -23.97
C THR A 2 -28.77 -42.06 -23.94
N ASP A 3 -29.60 -41.04 -23.81
CA ASP A 3 -29.23 -39.63 -23.72
C ASP A 3 -28.53 -39.41 -22.37
N GLU A 4 -27.22 -39.20 -22.41
CA GLU A 4 -26.39 -38.96 -21.22
C GLU A 4 -26.22 -37.43 -21.08
N PRO A 5 -26.58 -36.82 -19.94
CA PRO A 5 -26.59 -35.36 -19.85
C PRO A 5 -25.17 -34.81 -19.91
N ASP A 6 -24.87 -34.09 -20.98
CA ASP A 6 -23.63 -33.38 -21.27
C ASP A 6 -23.41 -32.24 -20.24
N THR A 7 -23.08 -32.62 -19.01
CA THR A 7 -22.97 -31.71 -17.86
C THR A 7 -21.50 -31.43 -17.57
N ILE A 8 -21.03 -30.27 -18.04
CA ILE A 8 -19.68 -29.79 -17.76
C ILE A 8 -19.63 -29.23 -16.33
N ARG A 9 -19.01 -29.96 -15.41
CA ARG A 9 -18.71 -29.47 -14.06
C ARG A 9 -17.41 -28.66 -14.07
N VAL A 10 -17.53 -27.34 -14.05
CA VAL A 10 -16.39 -26.41 -13.93
C VAL A 10 -16.07 -26.19 -12.46
N PHE A 11 -14.90 -26.66 -12.03
CA PHE A 11 -14.39 -26.39 -10.69
C PHE A 11 -13.63 -25.06 -10.73
N ILE A 12 -14.24 -23.98 -10.24
CA ILE A 12 -13.59 -22.66 -10.15
C ILE A 12 -12.92 -22.56 -8.77
N PRO A 13 -11.58 -22.56 -8.67
CA PRO A 13 -10.91 -22.39 -7.39
C PRO A 13 -11.10 -20.94 -6.90
N LEU A 14 -12.12 -20.72 -6.08
CA LEU A 14 -12.35 -19.44 -5.41
C LEU A 14 -11.40 -19.32 -4.23
N THR A 15 -10.39 -18.46 -4.34
CA THR A 15 -9.49 -18.17 -3.20
C THR A 15 -10.11 -17.09 -2.33
N TYR A 16 -10.56 -17.47 -1.14
CA TYR A 16 -11.14 -16.56 -0.16
C TYR A 16 -10.03 -15.88 0.65
N ARG A 17 -9.94 -14.55 0.61
CA ARG A 17 -9.05 -13.76 1.48
C ARG A 17 -9.85 -12.77 2.31
N HIS A 18 -9.61 -12.78 3.62
CA HIS A 18 -10.18 -11.82 4.56
C HIS A 18 -9.26 -10.60 4.72
N ARG A 19 -9.83 -9.39 4.66
CA ARG A 19 -9.21 -8.18 5.20
C ARG A 19 -10.24 -7.47 6.08
N ASN A 20 -9.92 -7.29 7.37
CA ASN A 20 -10.73 -6.58 8.37
C ASN A 20 -12.17 -7.10 8.57
N GLY A 21 -12.37 -8.42 8.63
CA GLY A 21 -13.64 -9.02 9.05
C GLY A 21 -14.83 -8.90 8.07
N LYS A 22 -14.66 -8.30 6.89
CA LYS A 22 -15.70 -8.27 5.84
C LYS A 22 -15.25 -9.04 4.60
N PRO A 23 -15.96 -10.12 4.21
CA PRO A 23 -15.65 -10.81 2.96
C PRO A 23 -16.04 -9.95 1.76
N ARG A 24 -15.11 -9.85 0.79
CA ARG A 24 -15.41 -9.35 -0.54
C ARG A 24 -15.23 -10.49 -1.55
N MET A 25 -16.28 -10.69 -2.36
CA MET A 25 -16.29 -11.66 -3.45
C MET A 25 -15.63 -11.00 -4.66
N ILE A 26 -14.51 -11.57 -5.11
CA ILE A 26 -13.80 -11.11 -6.31
C ILE A 26 -14.27 -11.97 -7.48
N VAL A 27 -14.80 -11.33 -8.52
CA VAL A 27 -15.29 -11.99 -9.74
C VAL A 27 -14.09 -12.40 -10.60
N PRO A 28 -13.97 -13.68 -11.02
CA PRO A 28 -12.80 -14.16 -11.73
C PRO A 28 -12.96 -13.93 -13.24
N GLU A 29 -12.97 -12.67 -13.68
CA GLU A 29 -12.94 -12.36 -15.13
C GLU A 29 -12.33 -11.00 -15.46
N ALA A 30 -11.30 -10.61 -14.70
CA ALA A 30 -10.29 -9.71 -15.21
C ALA A 30 -8.96 -10.29 -14.74
N GLU A 31 -8.17 -10.79 -15.69
CA GLU A 31 -6.75 -11.15 -15.57
C GLU A 31 -6.21 -11.00 -14.14
N PRO A 32 -6.01 -12.11 -13.39
CA PRO A 32 -5.66 -12.07 -11.96
C PRO A 32 -4.39 -11.25 -11.67
N GLU A 33 -3.55 -11.06 -12.69
CA GLU A 33 -2.39 -10.17 -12.64
C GLU A 33 -2.75 -8.70 -12.42
N PHE A 34 -3.83 -8.19 -13.01
CA PHE A 34 -4.20 -6.78 -12.91
C PHE A 34 -4.86 -6.45 -11.56
N GLN A 35 -5.62 -7.39 -10.99
CA GLN A 35 -6.26 -7.18 -9.69
C GLN A 35 -5.31 -7.43 -8.51
N ALA A 36 -4.36 -8.37 -8.63
CA ALA A 36 -3.32 -8.59 -7.61
C ALA A 36 -2.21 -7.53 -7.63
N ARG A 37 -1.96 -6.87 -8.78
CA ARG A 37 -1.01 -5.75 -8.93
C ARG A 37 -1.63 -4.36 -8.75
N ALA A 38 -2.90 -4.27 -8.36
CA ALA A 38 -3.55 -2.98 -8.13
C ALA A 38 -3.00 -2.34 -6.85
N GLN A 39 -1.85 -1.69 -6.98
CA GLN A 39 -1.30 -0.80 -5.97
C GLN A 39 -2.42 0.09 -5.43
N ASP A 40 -2.52 0.19 -4.10
CA ASP A 40 -3.60 0.90 -3.44
C ASP A 40 -3.71 2.33 -4.02
N PRO A 41 -4.81 2.66 -4.73
CA PRO A 41 -4.98 3.97 -5.35
C PRO A 41 -4.83 5.12 -4.35
N HIS A 42 -5.09 4.84 -3.07
CA HIS A 42 -4.92 5.79 -1.98
C HIS A 42 -3.43 6.17 -1.77
N ILE A 43 -2.50 5.22 -1.89
CA ILE A 43 -1.06 5.46 -1.71
C ILE A 43 -0.51 6.27 -2.87
N LEU A 44 -0.88 5.92 -4.10
CA LEU A 44 -0.50 6.69 -5.29
C LEU A 44 -1.04 8.12 -5.24
N ARG A 45 -2.29 8.31 -4.82
CA ARG A 45 -2.88 9.65 -4.64
C ARG A 45 -2.15 10.44 -3.55
N ALA A 46 -1.82 9.80 -2.42
CA ALA A 46 -1.08 10.45 -1.34
C ALA A 46 0.32 10.88 -1.80
N LEU A 47 1.02 10.03 -2.58
CA LEU A 47 2.32 10.36 -3.13
C LEU A 47 2.23 11.49 -4.16
N GLY A 48 1.28 11.42 -5.10
CA GLY A 48 1.04 12.50 -6.06
C GLY A 48 0.73 13.84 -5.38
N ARG A 49 -0.07 13.81 -4.31
CA ARG A 49 -0.38 14.98 -3.49
C ARG A 49 0.86 15.51 -2.76
N ALA A 50 1.68 14.64 -2.18
CA ALA A 50 2.93 15.02 -1.54
C ALA A 50 3.88 15.75 -2.50
N TRP A 51 4.04 15.26 -3.73
CA TRP A 51 4.87 15.89 -4.75
C TRP A 51 4.29 17.20 -5.29
N ALA A 52 2.97 17.29 -5.46
CA ALA A 52 2.31 18.55 -5.84
C ALA A 52 2.52 19.62 -4.76
N TRP A 53 2.36 19.24 -3.49
CA TRP A 53 2.57 20.11 -2.34
C TRP A 53 4.03 20.53 -2.18
N ARG A 54 4.98 19.62 -2.37
CA ARG A 54 6.41 19.94 -2.39
C ARG A 54 6.73 21.02 -3.43
N ARG A 55 6.24 20.89 -4.67
CA ARG A 55 6.45 21.89 -5.72
C ARG A 55 5.85 23.26 -5.38
N LYS A 56 4.72 23.30 -4.69
CA LYS A 56 4.11 24.55 -4.21
C LYS A 56 4.93 25.22 -3.12
N LEU A 57 5.46 24.43 -2.17
CA LEU A 57 6.36 24.93 -1.14
C LEU A 57 7.67 25.46 -1.74
N GLU A 58 8.23 24.76 -2.73
CA GLU A 58 9.39 25.22 -3.51
C GLU A 58 9.08 26.50 -4.30
N GLY A 59 7.82 26.69 -4.72
CA GLY A 59 7.31 27.92 -5.35
C GLY A 59 7.03 29.08 -4.39
N GLY A 60 7.30 28.92 -3.08
CA GLY A 60 7.13 29.97 -2.08
C GLY A 60 5.77 30.00 -1.38
N GLU A 61 4.86 29.06 -1.66
CA GLU A 61 3.65 28.90 -0.85
C GLU A 61 4.01 28.40 0.56
N THR A 62 3.26 28.83 1.58
CA THR A 62 3.48 28.34 2.94
C THR A 62 2.65 27.08 3.23
N VAL A 63 3.06 26.32 4.25
CA VAL A 63 2.27 25.16 4.73
C VAL A 63 0.86 25.59 5.17
N GLN A 64 0.71 26.83 5.68
CA GLN A 64 -0.59 27.37 6.08
C GLN A 64 -1.50 27.64 4.87
N ASP A 65 -0.94 28.20 3.80
CA ASP A 65 -1.69 28.45 2.56
C ASP A 65 -2.18 27.15 1.95
N LEU A 66 -1.32 26.13 1.96
CA LEU A 66 -1.64 24.80 1.46
C LEU A 66 -2.74 24.12 2.30
N ALA A 67 -2.67 24.25 3.62
CA ALA A 67 -3.69 23.75 4.53
C ALA A 67 -5.05 24.42 4.30
N ARG A 68 -5.07 25.74 4.09
CA ARG A 68 -6.29 26.51 3.79
C ARG A 68 -6.87 26.15 2.43
N ALA A 69 -6.05 26.09 1.39
CA ALA A 69 -6.48 25.77 0.02
C ALA A 69 -7.13 24.38 -0.07
N GLU A 70 -6.58 23.42 0.68
CA GLU A 70 -6.99 22.02 0.63
C GLU A 70 -7.98 21.63 1.74
N LYS A 71 -8.32 22.56 2.64
CA LYS A 71 -9.20 22.35 3.80
C LYS A 71 -8.74 21.20 4.70
N VAL A 72 -7.43 21.09 4.90
CA VAL A 72 -6.80 20.07 5.75
C VAL A 72 -6.03 20.76 6.89
N THR A 73 -5.64 19.98 7.90
CA THR A 73 -4.82 20.50 8.99
C THR A 73 -3.38 20.72 8.55
N ILE A 74 -2.70 21.71 9.14
CA ILE A 74 -1.27 21.99 8.89
C ILE A 74 -0.43 20.73 9.15
N THR A 75 -0.72 19.99 10.23
CA THR A 75 -0.04 18.73 10.56
C THR A 75 -0.21 17.67 9.47
N PHE A 76 -1.39 17.59 8.84
CA PHE A 76 -1.64 16.66 7.75
C PHE A 76 -0.84 17.02 6.50
N VAL A 77 -0.73 18.33 6.20
CA VAL A 77 0.13 18.82 5.12
C VAL A 77 1.58 18.40 5.36
N SER A 78 2.13 18.74 6.53
CA SER A 78 3.53 18.41 6.85
C SER A 78 3.82 16.92 6.78
N ARG A 79 2.92 16.07 7.31
CA ARG A 79 3.04 14.61 7.28
C ARG A 79 2.98 14.04 5.87
N THR A 80 2.06 14.53 5.05
CA THR A 80 1.88 14.02 3.69
C THR A 80 3.01 14.49 2.79
N THR A 81 3.42 15.75 2.87
CA THR A 81 4.54 16.29 2.08
C THR A 81 5.84 15.55 2.38
N ARG A 82 6.01 15.01 3.59
CA ARG A 82 7.16 14.17 3.94
C ARG A 82 7.30 12.93 3.04
N LEU A 83 6.20 12.38 2.51
CA LEU A 83 6.23 11.23 1.58
C LEU A 83 6.99 11.55 0.28
N ALA A 84 7.11 12.81 -0.12
CA ALA A 84 7.90 13.22 -1.28
C ALA A 84 9.43 13.09 -1.05
N TYR A 85 9.86 12.78 0.18
CA TYR A 85 11.26 12.61 0.59
C TYR A 85 11.59 11.17 0.99
N LEU A 86 10.76 10.20 0.60
CA LEU A 86 11.10 8.78 0.64
C LEU A 86 12.37 8.50 -0.18
N SER A 87 13.07 7.42 0.15
CA SER A 87 14.25 7.01 -0.62
C SER A 87 13.89 6.77 -2.09
N PRO A 88 14.81 7.08 -3.01
CA PRO A 88 14.57 6.86 -4.44
C PRO A 88 14.22 5.40 -4.74
N ASP A 89 14.85 4.44 -4.06
CA ASP A 89 14.58 3.01 -4.22
C ASP A 89 13.15 2.63 -3.81
N VAL A 90 12.65 3.20 -2.70
CA VAL A 90 11.26 2.99 -2.25
C VAL A 90 10.29 3.58 -3.26
N LEU A 91 10.56 4.80 -3.74
CA LEU A 91 9.72 5.48 -4.72
C LEU A 91 9.69 4.73 -6.05
N GLU A 92 10.83 4.21 -6.51
CA GLU A 92 10.91 3.41 -7.73
C GLU A 92 10.05 2.15 -7.60
N ARG A 93 10.19 1.41 -6.49
CA ARG A 93 9.40 0.21 -6.23
C ARG A 93 7.90 0.49 -6.10
N LEU A 94 7.55 1.59 -5.45
CA LEU A 94 6.15 1.99 -5.34
C LEU A 94 5.61 2.44 -6.70
N VAL A 95 6.27 3.31 -7.45
CA VAL A 95 5.67 3.96 -8.63
C VAL A 95 5.88 3.17 -9.92
N VAL A 96 7.11 2.71 -10.16
CA VAL A 96 7.51 2.05 -11.40
C VAL A 96 7.11 0.59 -11.35
N TRP A 97 7.53 -0.11 -10.29
CA TRP A 97 7.28 -1.54 -10.13
C TRP A 97 5.87 -1.82 -9.59
N ARG A 98 5.12 -0.78 -9.20
CA ARG A 98 3.76 -0.86 -8.62
C ARG A 98 3.69 -1.87 -7.48
N GLN A 99 4.78 -2.05 -6.76
CA GLN A 99 4.87 -3.01 -5.67
C GLN A 99 4.02 -2.48 -4.51
N PRO A 100 2.99 -3.22 -4.06
CA PRO A 100 2.21 -2.79 -2.91
C PRO A 100 3.10 -2.82 -1.65
N PRO A 101 3.12 -1.75 -0.83
CA PRO A 101 3.84 -1.79 0.42
C PRO A 101 3.18 -2.79 1.38
N ALA A 102 3.99 -3.42 2.22
CA ALA A 102 3.50 -4.30 3.28
C ALA A 102 2.91 -3.52 4.47
N VAL A 103 2.99 -2.19 4.43
CA VAL A 103 2.61 -1.27 5.50
C VAL A 103 1.48 -0.33 5.08
N SER A 104 0.76 0.20 6.08
CA SER A 104 -0.28 1.20 5.85
C SER A 104 0.30 2.55 5.43
N LEU A 105 -0.51 3.44 4.82
CA LEU A 105 -0.08 4.81 4.51
C LEU A 105 0.42 5.57 5.75
N LYS A 106 -0.23 5.37 6.91
CA LYS A 106 0.19 6.01 8.17
C LYS A 106 1.61 5.57 8.55
N THR A 107 1.86 4.27 8.48
CA THR A 107 3.18 3.68 8.76
C THR A 107 4.21 4.11 7.70
N LEU A 108 3.81 4.26 6.44
CA LEU A 108 4.68 4.79 5.39
C LEU A 108 5.12 6.23 5.67
N ILE A 109 4.23 7.07 6.21
CA ILE A 109 4.57 8.41 6.70
C ILE A 109 5.58 8.30 7.86
N GLU A 110 5.40 7.38 8.80
CA GLU A 110 6.35 7.19 9.91
C GLU A 110 7.73 6.74 9.39
N ILE A 111 7.78 5.83 8.41
CA ILE A 111 9.02 5.35 7.79
C ILE A 111 9.76 6.47 7.04
N SER A 112 9.04 7.46 6.50
CA SER A 112 9.67 8.61 5.83
C SER A 112 10.51 9.50 6.75
N TYR A 113 10.46 9.27 8.07
CA TYR A 113 11.37 9.90 9.04
C TYR A 113 12.65 9.11 9.32
N LEU A 114 12.73 7.84 8.89
CA LEU A 114 13.90 6.99 9.07
C LEU A 114 14.98 7.27 8.02
N PRO A 115 16.26 6.92 8.30
CA PRO A 115 17.33 6.95 7.31
C PRO A 115 16.97 6.12 6.08
N TRP A 116 17.32 6.59 4.88
CA TRP A 116 17.00 5.92 3.61
C TRP A 116 17.40 4.44 3.56
N ALA A 117 18.54 4.10 4.18
CA ALA A 117 19.03 2.73 4.27
C ALA A 117 18.06 1.76 4.96
N GLU A 118 17.23 2.25 5.90
CA GLU A 118 16.27 1.43 6.64
C GLU A 118 14.88 1.40 5.98
N GLN A 119 14.58 2.33 5.06
CA GLN A 119 13.22 2.48 4.54
C GLN A 119 12.78 1.28 3.71
N MET A 120 13.67 0.73 2.88
CA MET A 120 13.34 -0.38 1.97
C MET A 120 12.80 -1.60 2.71
N GLY A 121 13.53 -2.08 3.72
CA GLY A 121 13.08 -3.24 4.49
C GLY A 121 11.81 -2.95 5.27
N ARG A 122 11.69 -1.76 5.86
CA ARG A 122 10.49 -1.39 6.64
C ARG A 122 9.23 -1.25 5.78
N VAL A 123 9.35 -0.82 4.52
CA VAL A 123 8.20 -0.64 3.62
C VAL A 123 7.72 -1.96 3.02
N PHE A 124 8.64 -2.87 2.68
CA PHE A 124 8.31 -4.07 1.90
C PHE A 124 8.39 -5.39 2.70
N ASP A 125 9.16 -5.47 3.78
CA ASP A 125 9.34 -6.73 4.53
C ASP A 125 8.26 -6.92 5.62
N GLY A 126 7.29 -6.01 5.71
CA GLY A 126 6.21 -6.02 6.70
C GLY A 126 6.71 -5.77 8.12
N PRO A 127 5.81 -5.65 9.12
CA PRO A 127 6.25 -5.78 10.50
C PRO A 127 6.79 -7.21 10.63
N SER A 128 8.10 -7.36 10.78
CA SER A 128 8.67 -8.58 11.31
C SER A 128 8.00 -8.83 12.65
N THR A 129 6.97 -9.67 12.67
CA THR A 129 6.56 -10.39 13.87
C THR A 129 7.73 -11.29 14.18
N THR A 130 8.73 -10.75 14.87
CA THR A 130 9.64 -11.53 15.67
C THR A 130 8.78 -12.08 16.80
N ALA A 131 8.11 -13.21 16.54
CA ALA A 131 7.64 -14.05 17.62
C ALA A 131 8.89 -14.51 18.38
N PRO A 132 8.96 -14.37 19.71
CA PRO A 132 9.99 -15.08 20.46
C PRO A 132 9.72 -16.57 20.27
N SER A 133 10.55 -17.22 19.45
CA SER A 133 10.72 -18.68 19.46
C SER A 133 11.49 -19.05 20.71
N ASP A 134 10.84 -18.96 21.87
CA ASP A 134 11.23 -19.70 23.07
C ASP A 134 10.14 -20.73 23.35
N ALA A 135 10.04 -21.68 22.43
CA ALA A 135 9.59 -23.03 22.74
C ALA A 135 10.86 -23.86 22.94
N CYS A 136 11.38 -23.86 24.16
CA CYS A 136 12.44 -24.76 24.59
C CYS A 136 11.96 -25.47 25.87
N LEU A 137 11.38 -26.65 25.66
CA LEU A 137 11.47 -27.86 26.49
C LEU A 137 11.04 -27.77 27.96
N ASP A 138 9.80 -28.20 28.22
CA ASP A 138 9.46 -28.96 29.43
C ASP A 138 10.07 -30.38 29.33
N PRO A 139 10.68 -30.91 30.41
CA PRO A 139 10.75 -32.35 30.65
C PRO A 139 9.51 -32.89 31.38
#